data_AF-A0A8C0X8D6-F1
#
_entry.id   AF-A0A8C0X8D6-F1
#
_cell.length_a   1.000
_cell.length_b   1.000
_cell.length_c   1.000
_cell.angle_alpha   90.00
_cell.angle_beta   90.00
_cell.angle_gamma   90.00
#
_symmetry.space_group_name_H-M   'P 1'
#
loop_
_entity.id
_entity.type
_entity.pdbx_description
1 polymer ?
#
loop_
_entity_poly.entity_id
_entity_poly.type
_entity_poly.pdbx_seq_one_letter_code
_entity_poly.pdbx_strand_id
1 'polypeptide(L)'
;MTVALQEASAVLVLFLAAFLPPPQCAQDPAMVHYIYQRFQVLEQGLEKCTQATRAYVQEFREFSKNVSVMLGRCQTYTSEYKSAVNNLVLRVERAQREIDYLEYLREADMCIESEEKTLAEKLLQEAEEEQKIRTLLNASCDNMLVGIKSLKIVKKTMDTDGSWMKDTGSNSTKVYLIGPRNNIVWEFANMRAFVEDSTKPAPRKLILPLSWQGSGQAIYKGFLFFQPRDF
;
A
#
# COMPACT_ATOMS: atom_id res chain seq x y z
N MET A 1 55.22 -96.29 -49.09
CA MET A 1 55.94 -95.45 -48.10
C MET A 1 55.19 -94.18 -47.68
N THR A 2 54.02 -93.85 -48.25
CA THR A 2 53.29 -92.60 -47.96
C THR A 2 52.28 -92.72 -46.81
N VAL A 3 51.76 -93.91 -46.50
CA VAL A 3 50.75 -94.11 -45.44
C VAL A 3 51.35 -94.03 -44.02
N ALA A 4 52.54 -94.60 -43.80
CA ALA A 4 53.18 -94.60 -42.48
C ALA A 4 53.65 -93.20 -42.02
N LEU A 5 53.99 -92.30 -42.96
CA LEU A 5 54.39 -90.93 -42.65
C LEU A 5 53.19 -90.04 -42.26
N GLN A 6 52.01 -90.36 -42.80
CA GLN A 6 50.77 -89.64 -42.53
C GLN A 6 50.13 -90.04 -41.20
N GLU A 7 50.22 -91.32 -40.83
CA GLU A 7 49.85 -91.82 -39.50
C GLU A 7 50.76 -91.21 -38.41
N ALA A 8 52.07 -91.16 -38.65
CA ALA A 8 53.02 -90.55 -37.72
C ALA A 8 52.83 -89.03 -37.55
N SER A 9 52.46 -88.31 -38.61
CA SER A 9 52.16 -86.88 -38.51
C SER A 9 50.83 -86.60 -37.79
N ALA A 10 49.81 -87.43 -38.00
CA ALA A 10 48.55 -87.33 -37.28
C ALA A 10 48.72 -87.58 -35.78
N VAL A 11 49.52 -88.58 -35.40
CA VAL A 11 49.85 -88.87 -34.00
C VAL A 11 50.68 -87.74 -33.37
N LEU A 12 51.64 -87.17 -34.10
CA LEU A 12 52.44 -86.04 -33.62
C LEU A 12 51.59 -84.78 -33.42
N VAL A 13 50.62 -84.51 -34.31
CA VAL A 13 49.69 -83.38 -34.19
C VAL A 13 48.74 -83.57 -33.00
N LEU A 14 48.25 -84.80 -32.77
CA LEU A 14 47.42 -85.12 -31.60
C LEU A 14 48.21 -85.00 -30.30
N PHE A 15 49.48 -85.42 -30.29
CA PHE A 15 50.37 -85.22 -29.15
C PHE A 15 50.60 -83.74 -28.87
N LEU A 16 50.95 -82.94 -29.89
CA LEU A 16 51.15 -81.49 -29.76
C LEU A 16 49.87 -80.76 -29.32
N ALA A 17 48.70 -81.18 -29.78
CA ALA A 17 47.40 -80.65 -29.35
C ALA A 17 47.07 -81.01 -27.89
N ALA A 18 47.56 -82.14 -27.37
CA ALA A 18 47.38 -82.55 -25.98
C ALA A 18 48.34 -81.81 -25.01
N PHE A 19 49.46 -81.29 -25.50
CA PHE A 19 50.41 -80.48 -24.72
C PHE A 19 50.19 -78.96 -24.87
N LEU A 20 49.28 -78.54 -25.75
CA LEU A 20 48.81 -77.15 -25.79
C LEU A 20 47.94 -76.90 -24.54
N PRO A 21 48.31 -75.96 -23.66
CA PRO A 21 47.42 -75.58 -22.56
C PRO A 21 46.07 -75.16 -23.16
N PRO A 22 44.94 -75.52 -22.51
CA PRO A 22 43.62 -75.17 -23.01
C PRO A 22 43.59 -73.67 -23.30
N PRO A 23 42.93 -73.21 -24.38
CA PRO A 23 42.91 -71.80 -24.72
C PRO A 23 42.39 -71.06 -23.50
N GLN A 24 43.27 -70.32 -22.85
CA GLN A 24 42.90 -69.31 -21.88
C GLN A 24 42.30 -68.17 -22.69
N CYS A 25 41.11 -68.39 -23.25
CA CYS A 25 40.15 -67.32 -23.43
C CYS A 25 39.85 -66.84 -22.01
N ALA A 26 40.73 -65.98 -21.52
CA ALA A 26 40.67 -65.37 -20.21
C ALA A 26 39.52 -64.36 -20.20
N GLN A 27 38.28 -64.86 -20.10
CA GLN A 27 37.28 -64.16 -19.33
C GLN A 27 37.48 -64.65 -17.90
N ASP A 28 38.26 -63.89 -17.13
CA ASP A 28 38.32 -64.06 -15.68
C ASP A 28 36.88 -64.08 -15.15
N PRO A 29 36.40 -65.20 -14.58
CA PRO A 29 35.02 -65.31 -14.10
C PRO A 29 34.68 -64.22 -13.08
N ALA A 30 35.68 -63.73 -12.32
CA ALA A 30 35.52 -62.62 -11.41
C ALA A 30 35.26 -61.29 -12.14
N MET A 31 35.95 -61.05 -13.26
CA MET A 31 35.75 -59.86 -14.10
C MET A 31 34.37 -59.86 -14.76
N VAL A 32 33.90 -61.00 -15.26
CA VAL A 32 32.55 -61.12 -15.85
C VAL A 32 31.48 -60.87 -14.80
N HIS A 33 31.63 -61.46 -13.60
CA HIS A 33 30.71 -61.24 -12.50
C HIS A 33 30.68 -59.76 -12.06
N TYR A 34 31.84 -59.12 -11.96
CA TYR A 34 31.96 -57.69 -11.66
C TYR A 34 31.23 -56.82 -12.68
N ILE A 35 31.40 -57.11 -13.97
CA ILE A 35 30.73 -56.37 -15.05
C ILE A 35 29.20 -56.54 -14.94
N TYR A 36 28.71 -57.76 -14.71
CA TYR A 36 27.28 -58.01 -14.51
C TYR A 36 26.70 -57.25 -13.31
N GLN A 37 27.40 -57.24 -12.18
CA GLN A 37 26.98 -56.47 -11.00
C GLN A 37 26.92 -54.96 -11.30
N ARG A 38 27.88 -54.42 -12.06
CA ARG A 38 27.88 -53.01 -12.46
C ARG A 38 26.72 -52.67 -13.40
N PHE A 39 26.44 -53.54 -14.37
CA PHE A 39 25.28 -53.37 -15.25
C PHE A 39 23.97 -53.39 -14.48
N GLN A 40 23.83 -54.28 -13.51
CA GLN A 40 22.62 -54.35 -12.68
C GLN A 40 22.39 -53.07 -11.88
N VAL A 41 23.45 -52.46 -11.33
CA VAL A 41 23.36 -51.16 -10.64
C VAL A 41 22.99 -50.04 -11.61
N LEU A 42 23.55 -50.03 -12.82
CA LEU A 42 23.22 -49.05 -13.86
C LEU A 42 21.78 -49.17 -14.32
N GLU A 43 21.27 -50.38 -14.51
CA GLU A 43 19.89 -50.66 -14.93
C GLU A 43 18.89 -50.19 -13.88
N GLN A 44 19.13 -50.53 -12.59
CA GLN A 44 18.33 -50.03 -11.48
C GLN A 44 18.38 -48.50 -11.35
N GLY A 45 19.55 -47.90 -11.60
CA GLY A 45 19.72 -46.44 -11.61
C GLY A 45 18.93 -45.78 -12.73
N LEU A 46 18.96 -46.37 -13.93
CA LEU A 46 18.22 -45.88 -15.09
C LEU A 46 16.71 -46.00 -14.88
N GLU A 47 16.24 -47.11 -14.31
CA GLU A 47 14.83 -47.31 -14.01
C GLU A 47 14.32 -46.27 -13.02
N LYS A 48 15.05 -46.04 -11.92
CA LYS A 48 14.75 -44.97 -10.95
C LYS A 48 14.74 -43.58 -11.57
N CYS A 49 15.74 -43.27 -12.40
CA CYS A 49 15.81 -41.99 -13.10
C CYS A 49 14.60 -41.79 -14.03
N THR A 50 14.22 -42.84 -14.77
CA THR A 50 13.08 -42.81 -15.67
C THR A 50 11.77 -42.63 -14.90
N GLN A 51 11.61 -43.33 -13.77
CA GLN A 51 10.43 -43.18 -12.91
C GLN A 51 10.35 -41.78 -12.30
N ALA A 52 11.45 -41.24 -11.76
CA ALA A 52 11.52 -39.89 -11.21
C ALA A 52 11.20 -38.83 -12.27
N THR A 53 11.73 -39.00 -13.49
CA THR A 53 11.45 -38.09 -14.61
C THR A 53 9.97 -38.10 -14.97
N ARG A 54 9.33 -39.29 -15.02
CA ARG A 54 7.89 -39.39 -15.29
C ARG A 54 7.05 -38.73 -14.20
N ALA A 55 7.40 -38.95 -12.93
CA ALA A 55 6.72 -38.32 -11.81
C ALA A 55 6.82 -36.79 -11.88
N TYR A 56 8.02 -36.26 -12.09
CA TYR A 56 8.25 -34.82 -12.24
C TYR A 56 7.45 -34.22 -13.40
N VAL A 57 7.44 -34.88 -14.58
CA VAL A 57 6.66 -34.40 -15.74
C VAL A 57 5.16 -34.39 -15.43
N GLN A 58 4.66 -35.35 -14.67
CA GLN A 58 3.26 -35.39 -14.27
C GLN A 58 2.92 -34.26 -13.30
N GLU A 59 3.73 -34.06 -12.25
CA GLU A 59 3.58 -32.95 -11.30
C GLU A 59 3.60 -31.60 -12.01
N PHE A 60 4.52 -31.41 -12.97
CA PHE A 60 4.60 -30.18 -13.74
C PHE A 60 3.36 -29.94 -14.60
N ARG A 61 2.79 -30.99 -15.20
CA ARG A 61 1.54 -30.89 -15.96
C ARG A 61 0.36 -30.51 -15.06
N GLU A 62 0.26 -31.10 -13.88
CA GLU A 62 -0.77 -30.77 -12.90
C GLU A 62 -0.62 -29.33 -12.40
N PHE A 63 0.60 -28.91 -12.08
CA PHE A 63 0.91 -27.53 -11.74
C PHE A 63 0.51 -26.55 -12.85
N SER A 64 0.91 -26.82 -14.10
CA SER A 64 0.58 -25.99 -15.26
C SER A 64 -0.94 -25.86 -15.46
N LYS A 65 -1.69 -26.97 -15.29
CA LYS A 65 -3.15 -26.97 -15.35
C LYS A 65 -3.75 -26.09 -14.23
N ASN A 66 -3.25 -26.21 -13.01
CA ASN A 66 -3.74 -25.42 -11.87
C ASN A 66 -3.47 -23.92 -12.06
N VAL A 67 -2.27 -23.55 -12.52
CA VAL A 67 -1.92 -22.15 -12.85
C VAL A 67 -2.82 -21.61 -13.95
N SER A 68 -3.09 -22.40 -15.00
CA SER A 68 -3.97 -22.00 -16.09
C SER A 68 -5.41 -21.74 -15.63
N VAL A 69 -5.94 -22.60 -14.76
CA VAL A 69 -7.28 -22.40 -14.16
C VAL A 69 -7.31 -21.17 -13.28
N MET A 70 -6.28 -20.96 -12.45
CA MET A 70 -6.18 -19.77 -11.59
C MET A 70 -6.09 -18.48 -12.41
N LEU A 71 -5.31 -18.48 -13.50
CA LEU A 71 -5.22 -17.36 -14.42
C LEU A 71 -6.57 -17.05 -15.07
N GLY A 72 -7.30 -18.08 -15.53
CA GLY A 72 -8.64 -17.92 -16.08
C GLY A 72 -9.60 -17.27 -15.08
N ARG A 73 -9.60 -17.72 -13.82
CA ARG A 73 -10.41 -17.11 -12.75
C ARG A 73 -10.03 -15.64 -12.51
N CYS A 74 -8.74 -15.33 -12.48
CA CYS A 74 -8.25 -13.97 -12.31
C CYS A 74 -8.71 -13.03 -13.43
N GLN A 75 -8.70 -13.52 -14.68
CA GLN A 75 -9.23 -12.77 -15.83
C GLN A 75 -10.73 -12.50 -15.70
N THR A 76 -11.52 -13.49 -15.27
CA THR A 76 -12.96 -13.32 -15.01
C THR A 76 -13.20 -12.24 -13.96
N TYR A 77 -12.54 -12.33 -12.79
CA TYR A 77 -12.67 -11.30 -11.75
C TYR A 77 -12.24 -9.91 -12.22
N THR A 78 -11.17 -9.83 -13.01
CA THR A 78 -10.72 -8.57 -13.60
C THR A 78 -11.79 -7.96 -14.52
N SER A 79 -12.44 -8.79 -15.35
CA SER A 79 -13.51 -8.33 -16.23
C SER A 79 -14.77 -7.88 -15.47
N GLU A 80 -15.14 -8.60 -14.41
CA GLU A 80 -16.28 -8.26 -13.56
C GLU A 80 -16.03 -6.93 -12.83
N TYR A 81 -14.85 -6.78 -12.25
CA TYR A 81 -14.44 -5.55 -11.57
C TYR A 81 -14.42 -4.36 -12.54
N LYS A 82 -13.86 -4.53 -13.75
CA LYS A 82 -13.86 -3.50 -14.79
C LYS A 82 -15.29 -3.10 -15.17
N SER A 83 -16.19 -4.07 -15.30
CA SER A 83 -17.61 -3.80 -15.59
C SER A 83 -18.30 -3.03 -14.46
N ALA A 84 -18.08 -3.44 -13.20
CA ALA A 84 -18.64 -2.77 -12.03
C ALA A 84 -18.14 -1.33 -11.90
N VAL A 85 -16.83 -1.09 -12.11
CA VAL A 85 -16.24 0.25 -12.12
C VAL A 85 -16.84 1.10 -13.23
N ASN A 86 -16.95 0.57 -14.46
CA ASN A 86 -17.56 1.31 -15.57
C ASN A 86 -19.02 1.68 -15.28
N ASN A 87 -19.80 0.77 -14.68
CA ASN A 87 -21.18 1.07 -14.28
C ASN A 87 -21.24 2.18 -13.22
N LEU A 88 -20.35 2.13 -12.23
CA LEU A 88 -20.27 3.14 -11.19
C LEU A 88 -19.90 4.52 -11.77
N VAL A 89 -18.92 4.58 -12.68
CA VAL A 89 -18.54 5.81 -13.39
C VAL A 89 -19.75 6.43 -14.09
N LEU A 90 -20.53 5.64 -14.84
CA LEU A 90 -21.73 6.13 -15.51
C LEU A 90 -22.80 6.67 -14.55
N ARG A 91 -22.92 6.09 -13.35
CA ARG A 91 -23.85 6.55 -12.32
C ARG A 91 -23.37 7.86 -11.68
N VAL A 92 -22.07 7.95 -11.40
CA VAL A 92 -21.45 9.17 -10.88
C VAL A 92 -21.55 10.31 -11.88
N GLU A 93 -21.27 10.08 -13.16
CA GLU A 93 -21.44 11.08 -14.22
C GLU A 93 -22.89 11.56 -14.37
N ARG A 94 -23.87 10.67 -14.16
CA ARG A 94 -25.29 11.06 -14.15
C ARG A 94 -25.62 11.91 -12.93
N ALA A 95 -25.20 11.48 -11.73
CA ALA A 95 -25.43 12.22 -10.50
C ALA A 95 -24.77 13.61 -10.53
N GLN A 96 -23.55 13.71 -11.09
CA GLN A 96 -22.87 14.99 -11.28
C GLN A 96 -23.69 15.93 -12.17
N ARG A 97 -24.21 15.44 -13.31
CA ARG A 97 -25.08 16.24 -14.19
C ARG A 97 -26.36 16.71 -13.50
N GLU A 98 -26.93 15.89 -12.63
CA GLU A 98 -28.11 16.29 -11.83
C GLU A 98 -27.76 17.37 -10.80
N ILE A 99 -26.60 17.25 -10.12
CA ILE A 99 -26.09 18.28 -9.20
C ILE A 99 -25.85 19.59 -9.95
N ASP A 100 -25.15 19.55 -11.09
CA ASP A 100 -24.86 20.74 -11.89
C ASP A 100 -26.16 21.44 -12.35
N TYR A 101 -27.20 20.67 -12.69
CA TYR A 101 -28.51 21.21 -13.04
C TYR A 101 -29.22 21.87 -11.84
N LEU A 102 -29.16 21.26 -10.66
CA LEU A 102 -29.74 21.83 -9.44
C LEU A 102 -28.98 23.09 -8.98
N GLU A 103 -27.66 23.12 -9.13
CA GLU A 103 -26.86 24.32 -8.86
C GLU A 103 -27.24 25.45 -9.81
N TYR A 104 -27.39 25.16 -11.10
CA TYR A 104 -27.87 26.14 -12.08
C TYR A 104 -29.25 26.71 -11.70
N LEU A 105 -30.21 25.85 -11.31
CA LEU A 105 -31.53 26.30 -10.85
C LEU A 105 -31.44 27.16 -9.59
N ARG A 106 -30.63 26.75 -8.61
CA ARG A 106 -30.42 27.53 -7.38
C ARG A 106 -29.82 28.90 -7.68
N GLU A 107 -28.85 28.99 -8.60
CA GLU A 107 -28.27 30.27 -9.03
C GLU A 107 -29.28 31.17 -9.75
N ALA A 108 -30.18 30.58 -10.55
CA ALA A 108 -31.27 31.31 -11.17
C ALA A 108 -32.30 31.83 -10.15
N ASP A 109 -32.65 31.04 -9.13
CA ASP A 109 -33.58 31.43 -8.06
C ASP A 109 -32.99 32.51 -7.14
N MET A 110 -31.67 32.47 -6.89
CA MET A 110 -30.96 33.53 -6.13
C MET A 110 -30.96 34.88 -6.86
N CYS A 111 -31.19 34.92 -8.18
CA CYS A 111 -31.40 36.17 -8.91
C CYS A 111 -32.85 36.70 -8.80
N ILE A 112 -33.78 35.95 -8.19
CA ILE A 112 -35.21 36.29 -8.10
C ILE A 112 -35.67 36.55 -6.66
N GLU A 113 -34.99 36.04 -5.63
CA GLU A 113 -35.37 36.26 -4.23
C GLU A 113 -34.67 37.46 -3.55
N SER A 114 -35.49 38.43 -3.13
CA SER A 114 -35.18 39.56 -2.24
C SER A 114 -34.33 39.15 -1.02
N GLU A 115 -33.20 39.82 -0.86
CA GLU A 115 -32.05 39.47 0.00
C GLU A 115 -32.31 39.45 1.52
N GLU A 116 -33.45 39.92 2.04
CA GLU A 116 -33.59 40.16 3.50
C GLU A 116 -34.19 38.99 4.31
N LYS A 117 -35.00 38.11 3.72
CA LYS A 117 -35.63 36.99 4.47
C LYS A 117 -34.77 35.72 4.51
N THR A 118 -34.00 35.45 3.47
CA THR A 118 -33.20 34.21 3.35
C THR A 118 -31.89 34.25 4.15
N LEU A 119 -31.36 35.44 4.45
CA LEU A 119 -30.16 35.60 5.27
C LEU A 119 -30.42 35.28 6.74
N ALA A 120 -31.56 35.70 7.30
CA ALA A 120 -31.91 35.45 8.69
C ALA A 120 -32.11 33.96 8.98
N GLU A 121 -32.75 33.24 8.05
CA GLU A 121 -33.02 31.81 8.18
C GLU A 121 -31.75 30.95 7.98
N LYS A 122 -30.87 31.35 7.03
CA LYS A 122 -29.54 30.74 6.89
C LYS A 122 -28.67 30.91 8.13
N LEU A 123 -28.65 32.10 8.72
CA LEU A 123 -27.85 32.37 9.93
C LEU A 123 -28.33 31.55 11.14
N LEU A 124 -29.64 31.29 11.24
CA LEU A 124 -30.20 30.43 12.30
C LEU A 124 -29.88 28.95 12.07
N GLN A 125 -29.96 28.47 10.83
CA GLN A 125 -29.58 27.09 10.49
C GLN A 125 -28.08 26.86 10.73
N GLU A 126 -27.23 27.79 10.34
CA GLU A 126 -25.78 27.70 10.54
C GLU A 126 -25.41 27.70 12.04
N ALA A 127 -26.10 28.51 12.85
CA ALA A 127 -25.93 28.52 14.31
C ALA A 127 -26.41 27.21 14.97
N GLU A 128 -27.50 26.63 14.48
CA GLU A 128 -28.02 25.34 14.98
C GLU A 128 -27.08 24.17 14.60
N GLU A 129 -26.54 24.17 13.38
CA GLU A 129 -25.55 23.20 12.94
C GLU A 129 -24.24 23.32 13.74
N GLU A 130 -23.75 24.55 13.96
CA GLU A 130 -22.56 24.79 14.79
C GLU A 130 -22.77 24.29 16.24
N GLN A 131 -23.98 24.47 16.78
CA GLN A 131 -24.34 23.95 18.10
C GLN A 131 -24.34 22.41 18.13
N LYS A 132 -24.91 21.76 17.11
CA LYS A 132 -24.92 20.28 16.97
C LYS A 132 -23.52 19.70 16.83
N ILE A 133 -22.66 20.33 16.04
CA ILE A 133 -21.25 19.94 15.89
C ILE A 133 -20.52 20.06 17.23
N ARG A 134 -20.75 21.16 17.96
CA ARG A 134 -20.12 21.38 19.27
C ARG A 134 -20.57 20.35 20.32
N THR A 135 -21.83 19.92 20.32
CA THR A 135 -22.28 18.83 21.20
C THR A 135 -21.72 17.47 20.80
N LEU A 136 -21.60 17.18 19.50
CA LEU A 136 -21.02 15.91 19.02
C LEU A 136 -19.52 15.79 19.33
N LEU A 137 -18.75 16.86 19.12
CA LEU A 137 -17.30 16.86 19.35
C LEU A 137 -16.92 16.85 20.84
N ASN A 138 -17.78 17.37 21.73
CA ASN A 138 -17.50 17.39 23.16
C ASN A 138 -17.72 16.04 23.86
N ALA A 139 -18.32 15.04 23.19
CA ALA A 139 -18.82 13.82 23.84
C ALA A 139 -18.21 12.49 23.34
N SER A 140 -17.52 12.43 22.20
CA SER A 140 -17.03 11.15 21.67
C SER A 140 -15.71 11.27 20.89
N CYS A 141 -14.77 10.38 21.21
CA CYS A 141 -13.51 10.17 20.49
C CYS A 141 -13.63 9.08 19.39
N ASP A 142 -14.84 8.64 19.04
CA ASP A 142 -15.07 7.53 18.10
C ASP A 142 -15.14 8.01 16.63
N ASN A 143 -15.12 9.32 16.41
CA ASN A 143 -15.27 9.92 15.08
C ASN A 143 -13.91 10.02 14.36
N MET A 144 -13.78 9.34 13.23
CA MET A 144 -12.58 9.40 12.37
C MET A 144 -12.62 10.64 11.46
N LEU A 145 -11.49 11.36 11.33
CA LEU A 145 -11.36 12.48 10.38
C LEU A 145 -11.40 11.95 8.94
N VAL A 146 -12.49 12.21 8.22
CA VAL A 146 -12.69 11.73 6.83
C VAL A 146 -12.19 12.73 5.79
N GLY A 147 -12.19 14.03 6.09
CA GLY A 147 -11.74 15.06 5.15
C GLY A 147 -11.63 16.45 5.77
N ILE A 148 -10.88 17.33 5.10
CA ILE A 148 -10.67 18.73 5.51
C ILE A 148 -11.16 19.62 4.37
N LYS A 149 -12.04 20.58 4.70
CA LYS A 149 -12.54 21.59 3.77
C LYS A 149 -12.27 22.99 4.33
N SER A 150 -11.75 23.88 3.49
CA SER A 150 -11.61 25.29 3.85
C SER A 150 -12.99 25.97 3.86
N LEU A 151 -13.38 26.52 5.01
CA LEU A 151 -14.70 27.14 5.18
C LEU A 151 -14.62 28.67 5.04
N LYS A 152 -13.71 29.31 5.77
CA LYS A 152 -13.67 30.77 5.89
C LYS A 152 -12.25 31.29 6.03
N ILE A 153 -11.96 32.36 5.27
CA ILE A 153 -10.78 33.18 5.49
C ILE A 153 -11.14 34.20 6.56
N VAL A 154 -10.47 34.13 7.72
CA VAL A 154 -10.78 34.97 8.88
C VAL A 154 -9.88 36.19 9.01
N LYS A 155 -8.65 36.13 8.49
CA LYS A 155 -7.69 37.24 8.57
C LYS A 155 -6.67 37.15 7.43
N LYS A 156 -6.22 38.30 6.94
CA LYS A 156 -5.02 38.43 6.11
C LYS A 156 -3.99 39.27 6.85
N THR A 157 -2.80 38.71 7.05
CA THR A 157 -1.67 39.40 7.71
C THR A 157 -0.55 39.64 6.70
N MET A 158 0.34 40.58 7.01
CA MET A 158 1.48 40.90 6.15
C MET A 158 2.59 39.84 6.24
N ASP A 159 2.73 39.19 7.41
CA ASP A 159 3.70 38.12 7.62
C ASP A 159 3.29 36.86 6.84
N THR A 160 4.30 36.19 6.27
CA THR A 160 4.13 34.98 5.43
C THR A 160 3.71 33.76 6.25
N ASP A 161 4.24 33.67 7.48
CA ASP A 161 4.00 32.57 8.40
C ASP A 161 3.43 33.10 9.72
N GLY A 162 2.64 32.29 10.42
CA GLY A 162 2.10 32.62 11.73
C GLY A 162 1.09 31.58 12.20
N SER A 163 0.58 31.76 13.42
CA SER A 163 -0.48 30.92 13.97
C SER A 163 -1.50 31.77 14.71
N TRP A 164 -2.74 31.31 14.77
CA TRP A 164 -3.77 31.91 15.60
C TRP A 164 -4.60 30.81 16.24
N MET A 165 -5.11 31.07 17.44
CA MET A 165 -5.90 30.09 18.19
C MET A 165 -6.78 30.74 19.24
N LYS A 166 -7.74 29.95 19.73
CA LYS A 166 -8.47 30.22 20.97
C LYS A 166 -7.87 29.39 22.09
N ASP A 167 -8.09 29.82 23.33
CA ASP A 167 -7.80 28.97 24.48
C ASP A 167 -8.90 27.89 24.59
N THR A 168 -8.55 26.64 24.34
CA THR A 168 -9.49 25.51 24.41
C THR A 168 -9.79 25.08 25.84
N GLY A 169 -8.95 25.48 26.81
CA GLY A 169 -9.10 25.10 28.22
C GLY A 169 -9.89 26.09 29.06
N SER A 170 -10.20 27.27 28.54
CA SER A 170 -11.01 28.28 29.22
C SER A 170 -12.25 28.65 28.40
N ASN A 171 -13.33 29.05 29.09
CA ASN A 171 -14.54 29.57 28.43
C ASN A 171 -14.34 31.02 27.91
N SER A 172 -13.11 31.39 27.56
CA SER A 172 -12.80 32.73 27.08
C SER A 172 -13.19 32.89 25.61
N THR A 173 -13.79 34.03 25.27
CA THR A 173 -14.08 34.39 23.88
C THR A 173 -12.86 34.89 23.12
N LYS A 174 -11.73 35.05 23.81
CA LYS A 174 -10.53 35.69 23.29
C LYS A 174 -9.87 34.87 22.18
N VAL A 175 -9.23 35.58 21.25
CA VAL A 175 -8.48 35.00 20.14
C VAL A 175 -7.06 35.56 20.19
N TYR A 176 -6.07 34.71 19.94
CA TYR A 176 -4.67 35.08 20.00
C TYR A 176 -4.03 34.88 18.63
N LEU A 177 -3.27 35.89 18.17
CA LEU A 177 -2.47 35.85 16.96
C LEU A 177 -0.99 35.91 17.35
N ILE A 178 -0.22 34.97 16.81
CA ILE A 178 1.16 34.69 17.17
C ILE A 178 2.00 34.70 15.90
N GLY A 179 3.01 35.57 15.86
CA GLY A 179 3.95 35.64 14.75
C GLY A 179 5.03 34.54 14.81
N PRO A 180 5.75 34.30 13.71
CA PRO A 180 6.66 33.18 13.55
C PRO A 180 8.03 33.41 14.21
N ARG A 181 8.44 34.68 14.33
CA ARG A 181 9.74 35.09 14.88
C ARG A 181 9.55 36.37 15.67
N ASN A 182 9.13 36.27 16.93
CA ASN A 182 9.01 37.41 17.82
C ASN A 182 8.81 36.94 19.28
N ASN A 183 8.64 37.90 20.17
CA ASN A 183 8.18 37.73 21.54
C ASN A 183 6.81 38.41 21.77
N ILE A 184 6.03 38.63 20.70
CA ILE A 184 4.79 39.40 20.75
C ILE A 184 3.61 38.47 20.45
N VAL A 185 2.60 38.54 21.30
CA VAL A 185 1.28 37.92 21.09
C VAL A 185 0.24 39.03 21.03
N TRP A 186 -0.63 38.98 20.02
CA TRP A 186 -1.77 39.88 19.91
C TRP A 186 -3.02 39.20 20.44
N GLU A 187 -3.62 39.78 21.48
CA GLU A 187 -4.86 39.31 22.12
C GLU A 187 -6.05 40.13 21.61
N PHE A 188 -7.03 39.46 21.03
CA PHE A 188 -8.30 40.03 20.56
C PHE A 188 -9.43 39.61 21.50
N ALA A 189 -10.38 40.50 21.75
CA ALA A 189 -11.46 40.26 22.72
C ALA A 189 -12.44 39.15 22.28
N ASN A 190 -12.70 39.06 20.97
CA ASN A 190 -13.61 38.07 20.40
C ASN A 190 -13.30 37.81 18.90
N MET A 191 -13.96 36.81 18.31
CA MET A 191 -13.77 36.47 16.89
C MET A 191 -14.16 37.61 15.94
N ARG A 192 -15.16 38.44 16.29
CA ARG A 192 -15.57 39.59 15.47
C ARG A 192 -14.45 40.63 15.38
N ALA A 193 -13.85 40.98 16.52
CA ALA A 193 -12.72 41.88 16.62
C ALA A 193 -11.45 41.33 15.95
N PHE A 194 -11.32 40.00 15.88
CA PHE A 194 -10.23 39.39 15.12
C PHE A 194 -10.43 39.55 13.61
N VAL A 195 -11.62 39.26 13.09
CA VAL A 195 -11.90 39.31 11.65
C VAL A 195 -11.91 40.74 11.11
N GLU A 196 -12.58 41.66 11.80
CA GLU A 196 -12.79 43.04 11.35
C GLU A 196 -11.67 43.96 11.85
N ASP A 197 -10.79 44.42 10.96
CA ASP A 197 -9.67 45.33 11.30
C ASP A 197 -10.10 46.68 11.91
N SER A 198 -11.36 47.08 11.71
CA SER A 198 -11.90 48.38 12.09
C SER A 198 -12.64 48.40 13.43
N THR A 199 -12.85 47.26 14.09
CA THR A 199 -13.68 47.20 15.29
C THR A 199 -12.91 47.44 16.59
N LYS A 200 -13.48 48.27 17.46
CA LYS A 200 -13.05 48.41 18.85
C LYS A 200 -13.57 47.20 19.65
N PRO A 201 -12.80 46.63 20.58
CA PRO A 201 -11.52 47.12 21.11
C PRO A 201 -10.30 46.73 20.27
N ALA A 202 -9.30 47.62 20.25
CA ALA A 202 -8.01 47.35 19.62
C ALA A 202 -7.34 46.11 20.23
N PRO A 203 -6.54 45.36 19.44
CA PRO A 203 -5.85 44.18 19.94
C PRO A 203 -4.84 44.58 21.02
N ARG A 204 -4.84 43.82 22.12
CA ARG A 204 -3.87 44.02 23.19
C ARG A 204 -2.55 43.37 22.80
N LYS A 205 -1.48 44.14 22.87
CA LYS A 205 -0.12 43.66 22.64
C LYS A 205 0.45 43.07 23.92
N LEU A 206 0.74 41.77 23.92
CA LEU A 206 1.43 41.07 25.00
C LEU A 206 2.88 40.86 24.58
N ILE A 207 3.82 41.39 25.37
CA ILE A 207 5.26 41.23 25.12
C ILE A 207 5.79 40.23 26.15
N LEU A 208 6.44 39.18 25.64
CA LEU A 208 6.97 38.10 26.46
C LEU A 208 8.46 38.32 26.74
N PRO A 209 8.96 37.85 27.89
CA PRO A 209 10.37 37.98 28.25
C PRO A 209 11.30 37.20 27.32
N LEU A 210 10.83 36.07 26.79
CA LEU A 210 11.59 35.18 25.91
C LEU A 210 11.02 35.22 24.49
N SER A 211 11.91 35.04 23.52
CA SER A 211 11.53 34.92 22.10
C SER A 211 11.49 33.46 21.66
N TRP A 212 10.73 33.18 20.61
CA TRP A 212 10.63 31.85 19.99
C TRP A 212 10.98 31.89 18.50
N GLN A 213 11.01 30.70 17.90
CA GLN A 213 11.11 30.48 16.46
C GLN A 213 10.15 29.36 16.04
N GLY A 214 9.39 29.60 14.96
CA GLY A 214 8.40 28.65 14.43
C GLY A 214 6.96 29.00 14.83
N SER A 215 6.02 28.11 14.52
CA SER A 215 4.56 28.31 14.70
C SER A 215 3.91 27.30 15.68
N GLY A 216 4.71 26.55 16.43
CA GLY A 216 4.27 25.49 17.35
C GLY A 216 3.83 25.98 18.73
N GLN A 217 3.18 27.13 18.83
CA GLN A 217 2.69 27.65 20.11
C GLN A 217 1.30 27.08 20.44
N ALA A 218 1.00 26.96 21.73
CA ALA A 218 -0.31 26.53 22.20
C ALA A 218 -0.75 27.37 23.40
N ILE A 219 -2.03 27.70 23.48
CA ILE A 219 -2.61 28.38 24.64
C ILE A 219 -3.62 27.45 25.29
N TYR A 220 -3.44 27.20 26.58
CA TYR A 220 -4.32 26.33 27.35
C TYR A 220 -4.49 26.84 28.78
N LYS A 221 -5.74 27.02 29.21
CA LYS A 221 -6.11 27.50 30.56
C LYS A 221 -5.43 28.82 30.92
N GLY A 222 -5.33 29.75 29.97
CA GLY A 222 -4.73 31.06 30.15
C GLY A 222 -3.20 31.12 30.12
N PHE A 223 -2.52 29.99 29.90
CA PHE A 223 -1.06 29.93 29.78
C PHE A 223 -0.63 29.69 28.34
N LEU A 224 0.43 30.37 27.92
CA LEU A 224 1.08 30.17 26.61
C LEU A 224 2.26 29.21 26.76
N PHE A 225 2.25 28.16 25.96
CA PHE A 225 3.31 27.17 25.83
C PHE A 225 4.02 27.36 24.49
N PHE A 226 5.34 27.51 24.53
CA PHE A 226 6.18 27.65 23.35
C PHE A 226 7.58 27.14 23.64
N GLN A 227 8.31 26.77 22.59
CA GLN A 227 9.73 26.45 22.67
C GLN A 227 10.56 27.74 22.58
N PRO A 228 11.37 28.08 23.61
CA PRO A 228 12.28 29.22 23.56
C PRO A 228 13.34 29.02 22.46
N ARG A 229 13.84 30.11 21.90
CA ARG A 229 14.92 30.08 20.90
C ARG A 229 16.27 29.62 21.48
N ASP A 230 16.49 29.81 22.78
CA ASP A 230 17.82 29.76 23.39
C ASP A 230 18.24 28.38 23.94
N PHE A 231 17.70 27.28 23.37
CA PHE A 231 18.16 25.90 23.63
C PHE A 231 18.23 25.09 22.33
#